data_AF-A0A6P1TGG9-F1
#
_entry.id   AF-A0A6P1TGG9-F1
#
_cell.length_a   1.000
_cell.length_b   1.000
_cell.length_c   1.000
_cell.angle_alpha   90.00
_cell.angle_beta   90.00
_cell.angle_gamma   90.00
#
_symmetry.space_group_name_H-M   'P 1'
#
loop_
_entity.id
_entity.type
_entity.pdbx_description
1 polymer ?
#
loop_
_entity_poly.entity_id
_entity_poly.type
_entity_poly.pdbx_seq_one_letter_code
_entity_poly.pdbx_strand_id
1 'polypeptide(L)'
;MKEDDTIDIILSYNIKLPLLFISIKDIPVIQRVRMRGWNGHEVAVKNTPPADSDKGNEKMVYITETGTVYHLFKDCTYLDLSIHEVDFEQIDILRNNSGGKYKKCSICGGKSIGVTSVYITDSGDRYHNDLNCSGLKRTIITIPISETGNRSLCTRCNAKEK
;
A
#
# COMPACT_ATOMS: atom_id res chain seq x y z
N MET A 1 -2.78 -33.96 13.67
CA MET A 1 -3.75 -33.85 12.56
C MET A 1 -4.06 -32.36 12.44
N LYS A 2 -3.65 -31.68 11.36
CA LYS A 2 -3.68 -30.20 11.27
C LYS A 2 -5.13 -29.75 11.06
N GLU A 3 -5.72 -29.10 12.06
CA GLU A 3 -7.04 -28.47 11.97
C GLU A 3 -6.98 -27.30 11.00
N ASP A 4 -7.87 -27.34 10.00
CA ASP A 4 -8.01 -26.30 8.99
C ASP A 4 -8.33 -24.94 9.64
N ASP A 5 -7.69 -23.87 9.17
CA ASP A 5 -7.94 -22.45 9.50
C ASP A 5 -9.36 -21.99 9.07
N THR A 6 -10.38 -22.69 9.53
CA THR A 6 -11.76 -22.52 9.08
C THR A 6 -12.63 -22.20 10.28
N ILE A 7 -13.23 -21.02 10.24
CA ILE A 7 -14.23 -20.58 11.20
C ILE A 7 -15.57 -21.14 10.73
N ASP A 8 -16.26 -21.84 11.63
CA ASP A 8 -17.58 -22.43 11.39
C ASP A 8 -18.59 -21.81 12.34
N ILE A 9 -19.52 -21.04 11.81
CA ILE A 9 -20.53 -20.31 12.56
C ILE A 9 -21.89 -20.94 12.29
N ILE A 10 -22.57 -21.38 13.34
CA ILE A 10 -23.92 -21.96 13.26
C ILE A 10 -24.87 -21.03 14.01
N LEU A 11 -25.88 -20.52 13.29
CA LEU A 11 -26.94 -19.66 13.79
C LEU A 11 -28.25 -20.42 13.74
N SER A 12 -29.03 -20.34 14.82
CA SER A 12 -30.39 -20.87 14.89
C SER A 12 -31.31 -19.75 15.35
N TYR A 13 -32.28 -19.38 14.51
CA TYR A 13 -33.19 -18.27 14.77
C TYR A 13 -34.55 -18.50 14.13
N ASN A 14 -35.56 -17.77 14.58
CA ASN A 14 -36.91 -17.81 14.05
C ASN A 14 -37.16 -16.57 13.18
N ILE A 15 -37.58 -16.76 11.93
CA ILE A 15 -38.04 -15.65 11.07
C ILE A 15 -39.51 -15.38 11.33
N LYS A 16 -39.81 -14.13 11.67
CA LYS A 16 -41.18 -13.60 11.72
C LYS A 16 -41.55 -13.02 10.36
N LEU A 17 -42.59 -13.54 9.73
CA LEU A 17 -43.10 -12.99 8.49
C LEU A 17 -44.03 -11.79 8.79
N PRO A 18 -43.78 -10.60 8.21
CA PRO A 18 -44.62 -9.43 8.44
C PRO A 18 -45.88 -9.45 7.56
N LEU A 19 -46.73 -10.46 7.70
CA LEU A 19 -47.99 -10.56 6.97
C LEU A 19 -49.16 -10.06 7.84
N LEU A 20 -49.87 -9.06 7.34
CA LEU A 20 -50.93 -8.34 8.06
C LEU A 20 -52.24 -9.14 8.23
N PHE A 21 -52.43 -10.22 7.46
CA PHE A 21 -53.73 -10.88 7.34
C PHE A 21 -53.72 -12.41 7.57
N ILE A 22 -52.56 -13.01 7.82
CA ILE A 22 -52.41 -14.46 8.07
C ILE A 22 -51.42 -14.65 9.22
N SER A 23 -51.85 -15.27 10.31
CA SER A 23 -50.97 -15.65 11.42
C SER A 23 -50.25 -16.95 11.05
N ILE A 24 -49.07 -16.82 10.45
CA ILE A 24 -48.18 -17.97 10.16
C ILE A 24 -47.23 -18.14 11.34
N LYS A 25 -47.07 -19.39 11.79
CA LYS A 25 -46.13 -19.75 12.85
C LYS A 25 -44.70 -19.39 12.44
N ASP A 26 -43.93 -18.87 13.39
CA ASP A 26 -42.49 -18.58 13.23
C ASP A 26 -41.77 -19.68 12.47
N ILE A 27 -40.96 -19.29 11.48
CA ILE A 27 -40.19 -20.24 10.66
C ILE A 27 -38.83 -20.46 11.33
N PRO A 28 -38.56 -21.65 11.88
CA PRO A 28 -37.23 -21.95 12.41
C PRO A 28 -36.23 -22.07 11.26
N VAL A 29 -35.12 -21.36 11.38
CA VAL A 29 -34.03 -21.33 10.40
C VAL A 29 -32.73 -21.69 11.09
N ILE A 30 -31.99 -22.60 10.47
CA ILE A 30 -30.60 -22.89 10.78
C ILE A 30 -29.76 -22.38 9.64
N GLN A 31 -28.82 -21.48 9.94
CA GLN A 31 -27.86 -20.95 8.99
C GLN A 31 -26.46 -21.34 9.45
N ARG A 32 -25.68 -21.95 8.55
CA ARG A 32 -24.27 -22.30 8.80
C ARG A 32 -23.39 -21.56 7.81
N VAL A 33 -22.39 -20.86 8.31
CA VAL A 33 -21.38 -20.17 7.52
C VAL A 33 -20.04 -20.78 7.85
N ARG A 34 -19.41 -21.37 6.84
CA ARG A 34 -18.03 -21.84 6.92
C ARG A 34 -17.16 -20.87 6.13
N MET A 35 -16.22 -20.23 6.82
CA MET A 35 -15.32 -19.27 6.20
C MET A 35 -13.89 -19.55 6.62
N ARG A 36 -12.95 -19.19 5.76
CA ARG A 36 -11.53 -19.26 6.11
C ARG A 36 -11.18 -18.10 7.03
N GLY A 37 -10.55 -18.37 8.16
CA GLY A 37 -9.97 -17.33 9.01
C GLY A 37 -8.81 -16.65 8.28
N TRP A 38 -8.84 -15.32 8.16
CA TRP A 38 -7.68 -14.56 7.69
C TRP A 38 -6.75 -14.31 8.89
N ASN A 39 -5.62 -15.01 8.96
CA ASN A 39 -4.64 -14.90 10.05
C ASN A 39 -3.42 -14.03 9.67
N GLY A 40 -3.44 -13.34 8.53
CA GLY A 40 -2.37 -12.46 8.09
C GLY A 40 -1.06 -13.15 7.68
N HIS A 41 -1.01 -14.49 7.72
CA HIS A 41 0.14 -15.26 7.27
C HIS A 41 -0.14 -15.80 5.86
N GLU A 42 0.82 -15.65 4.94
CA GLU A 42 0.73 -16.24 3.60
C GLU A 42 0.55 -17.76 3.74
N VAL A 43 -0.55 -18.24 3.17
CA VAL A 43 -0.81 -19.67 3.11
C VAL A 43 -0.04 -20.21 1.92
N ALA A 44 1.04 -20.95 2.20
CA ALA A 44 1.71 -21.76 1.19
C ALA A 44 0.66 -22.62 0.46
N VAL A 45 0.49 -22.35 -0.84
CA VAL A 45 -0.46 -23.06 -1.71
C VAL A 45 0.00 -24.52 -1.80
N LYS A 46 -0.76 -25.44 -1.19
CA LYS A 46 -0.37 -26.85 -1.05
C LYS A 46 -0.46 -27.71 -2.33
N ASN A 47 -0.81 -27.15 -3.48
CA ASN A 47 -1.09 -27.93 -4.70
C ASN A 47 -0.24 -27.53 -5.91
N THR A 48 0.88 -26.84 -5.73
CA THR A 48 1.93 -26.80 -6.76
C THR A 48 2.86 -28.01 -6.57
N PRO A 49 3.15 -28.80 -7.63
CA PRO A 49 4.21 -29.80 -7.59
C PRO A 49 5.52 -29.15 -7.10
N PRO A 50 6.41 -29.87 -6.40
CA PRO A 50 7.66 -29.30 -5.94
C PRO A 50 8.53 -28.96 -7.15
N ALA A 51 8.42 -27.72 -7.62
CA ALA A 51 9.49 -27.09 -8.36
C ALA A 51 10.58 -26.81 -7.34
N ASP A 52 11.62 -27.64 -7.37
CA ASP A 52 12.91 -27.47 -6.72
C ASP A 52 12.89 -26.78 -5.37
N SER A 53 12.86 -27.62 -4.34
CA SER A 53 13.07 -27.29 -2.94
C SER A 53 14.48 -26.70 -2.70
N ASP A 54 14.67 -25.43 -3.06
CA ASP A 54 15.74 -24.57 -2.54
C ASP A 54 15.35 -23.07 -2.44
N LYS A 55 14.10 -22.69 -2.75
CA LYS A 55 13.60 -21.33 -2.48
C LYS A 55 12.94 -21.25 -1.10
N GLY A 56 13.74 -21.43 -0.06
CA GLY A 56 13.32 -21.12 1.32
C GLY A 56 13.03 -19.63 1.46
N ASN A 57 11.89 -19.28 2.10
CA ASN A 57 11.49 -17.94 2.57
C ASN A 57 12.33 -16.78 2.02
N GLU A 58 12.17 -16.52 0.72
CA GLU A 58 12.93 -15.47 0.08
C GLU A 58 12.47 -14.10 0.58
N LYS A 59 13.42 -13.24 0.97
CA LYS A 59 13.09 -11.91 1.51
C LYS A 59 12.36 -11.09 0.44
N MET A 60 11.13 -10.69 0.74
CA MET A 60 10.37 -9.77 -0.11
C MET A 60 10.88 -8.34 0.07
N VAL A 61 11.01 -7.62 -1.04
CA VAL A 61 11.50 -6.25 -1.09
C VAL A 61 10.58 -5.38 -1.94
N TYR A 62 10.73 -4.07 -1.83
CA TYR A 62 9.90 -3.07 -2.51
C TYR A 62 10.71 -2.35 -3.59
N ILE A 63 10.15 -2.24 -4.78
CA ILE A 63 10.70 -1.46 -5.88
C ILE A 63 9.67 -0.45 -6.38
N THR A 64 10.16 0.57 -7.09
CA THR A 64 9.31 1.40 -7.95
C THR A 64 9.53 1.01 -9.41
N GLU A 65 8.50 1.20 -10.24
CA GLU A 65 8.51 0.81 -11.66
C GLU A 65 9.75 1.32 -12.42
N THR A 66 10.15 2.58 -12.18
CA THR A 66 11.31 3.23 -12.81
C THR A 66 12.53 3.35 -11.90
N GLY A 67 12.47 2.81 -10.67
CA GLY A 67 13.54 2.91 -9.68
C GLY A 67 14.74 2.03 -10.00
N THR A 68 15.94 2.56 -9.72
CA THR A 68 17.22 1.84 -9.85
C THR A 68 17.69 1.15 -8.57
N VAL A 69 16.89 1.27 -7.50
CA VAL A 69 17.17 0.69 -6.18
C VAL A 69 16.00 -0.15 -5.70
N TYR A 70 16.27 -1.09 -4.80
CA TYR A 70 15.25 -1.80 -4.03
C TYR A 70 15.28 -1.37 -2.57
N HIS A 71 14.15 -1.49 -1.90
CA HIS A 71 13.93 -1.08 -0.52
C HIS A 71 13.52 -2.27 0.33
N LEU A 72 14.01 -2.33 1.56
CA LEU A 72 13.66 -3.38 2.51
C LEU A 72 12.39 -3.04 3.31
N PHE A 73 12.09 -1.75 3.44
CA PHE A 73 11.01 -1.26 4.28
C PHE A 73 10.05 -0.40 3.46
N LYS A 74 8.75 -0.66 3.62
CA LYS A 74 7.68 0.09 2.94
C LYS A 74 7.60 1.55 3.39
N ASP A 75 7.98 1.80 4.64
CA ASP A 75 8.06 3.13 5.28
C ASP A 75 9.35 3.89 4.95
N CYS A 76 10.15 3.40 3.98
CA CYS A 76 11.32 4.14 3.53
C CYS A 76 10.87 5.50 3.00
N THR A 77 11.47 6.58 3.50
CA THR A 77 11.14 7.97 3.09
C THR A 77 11.41 8.30 1.62
N TYR A 78 12.07 7.40 0.88
CA TYR A 78 12.16 7.49 -0.58
C TYR A 78 10.99 6.83 -1.32
N LEU A 79 10.19 6.01 -0.63
CA LEU A 79 8.93 5.42 -1.11
C LEU A 79 7.73 6.20 -0.58
N ASP A 80 7.69 6.41 0.73
CA ASP A 80 6.66 7.14 1.45
C ASP A 80 7.09 8.59 1.63
N LEU A 81 6.62 9.46 0.74
CA LEU A 81 6.98 10.87 0.77
C LEU A 81 6.13 11.60 1.81
N SER A 82 6.77 12.38 2.68
CA SER A 82 6.11 13.44 3.43
C SER A 82 5.67 14.54 2.45
N ILE A 83 4.38 14.59 2.12
CA ILE A 83 3.82 15.60 1.22
C ILE A 83 3.14 16.68 2.07
N HIS A 84 3.47 17.94 1.79
CA HIS A 84 2.90 19.10 2.46
C HIS A 84 2.26 20.04 1.45
N GLU A 85 1.03 20.47 1.74
CA GLU A 85 0.40 21.58 1.04
C GLU A 85 0.84 22.89 1.69
N VAL A 86 1.34 23.81 0.88
CA VAL A 86 1.83 25.12 1.32
C VAL A 86 1.27 26.21 0.42
N ASP A 87 1.17 27.42 0.96
CA ASP A 87 0.84 28.59 0.15
C ASP A 87 1.92 28.83 -0.90
N PHE A 88 1.52 29.09 -2.14
CA PHE A 88 2.44 29.39 -3.22
C PHE A 88 3.34 30.60 -2.90
N GLU A 89 2.84 31.58 -2.16
CA GLU A 89 3.61 32.77 -1.78
C GLU A 89 4.78 32.44 -0.83
N GLN A 90 4.71 31.32 -0.10
CA GLN A 90 5.74 30.89 0.85
C GLN A 90 6.85 30.06 0.18
N ILE A 91 6.70 29.66 -1.09
CA ILE A 91 7.60 28.70 -1.70
C ILE A 91 9.06 29.17 -1.77
N ASP A 92 9.26 30.48 -1.93
CA ASP A 92 10.60 31.09 -2.08
C ASP A 92 11.39 31.11 -0.77
N ILE A 93 10.72 31.05 0.39
CA ILE A 93 11.36 31.03 1.72
C ILE A 93 11.58 29.62 2.25
N LEU A 94 10.78 28.64 1.81
CA LEU A 94 10.87 27.25 2.25
C LEU A 94 12.06 26.51 1.65
N ARG A 95 12.60 25.55 2.42
CA ARG A 95 13.72 24.70 2.02
C ARG A 95 13.43 23.25 2.35
N ASN A 96 13.94 22.35 1.53
CA ASN A 96 13.91 20.93 1.82
C ASN A 96 14.92 20.56 2.93
N ASN A 97 14.92 19.31 3.39
CA ASN A 97 15.80 18.84 4.47
C ASN A 97 17.31 18.94 4.12
N SER A 98 17.66 19.12 2.85
CA SER A 98 19.04 19.34 2.39
C SER A 98 19.38 20.83 2.20
N GLY A 99 18.48 21.74 2.57
CA GLY A 99 18.64 23.20 2.40
C GLY A 99 18.39 23.70 0.97
N GLY A 100 17.88 22.85 0.07
CA GLY A 100 17.59 23.20 -1.31
C GLY A 100 16.29 24.00 -1.47
N LYS A 101 16.26 24.90 -2.47
CA LYS A 101 15.05 25.63 -2.88
C LYS A 101 14.13 24.74 -3.71
N TYR A 102 12.82 24.98 -3.58
CA TYR A 102 11.81 24.32 -4.42
C TYR A 102 11.69 25.00 -5.78
N LYS A 103 11.78 24.20 -6.84
CA LYS A 103 11.65 24.63 -8.23
C LYS A 103 10.34 24.14 -8.80
N LYS A 104 9.93 24.77 -9.90
CA LYS A 104 8.75 24.35 -10.64
C LYS A 104 8.88 22.90 -11.13
N CYS A 105 7.85 22.09 -10.91
CA CYS A 105 7.75 20.78 -11.56
C CYS A 105 7.53 20.96 -13.06
N SER A 106 8.32 20.25 -13.88
CA SER A 106 8.22 20.28 -15.35
C SER A 106 6.93 19.63 -15.88
N ILE A 107 6.30 18.76 -15.08
CA ILE A 107 5.12 17.98 -15.47
C ILE A 107 3.83 18.75 -15.17
N CYS A 108 3.64 19.20 -13.92
CA CYS A 108 2.40 19.83 -13.48
C CYS A 108 2.48 21.35 -13.27
N GLY A 109 3.67 21.96 -13.34
CA GLY A 109 3.82 23.40 -13.08
C GLY A 109 3.21 24.31 -14.15
N GLY A 110 2.94 23.81 -15.37
CA GLY A 110 2.48 24.63 -16.50
C GLY A 110 1.07 25.23 -16.36
N LYS A 111 0.25 24.73 -15.43
CA LYS A 111 -1.12 25.21 -15.18
C LYS A 111 -1.10 26.23 -14.05
N SER A 112 -0.80 27.49 -14.34
CA SER A 112 -0.56 28.53 -13.34
C SER A 112 -1.40 29.79 -13.57
N ILE A 113 -2.73 29.63 -13.60
CA ILE A 113 -3.65 30.76 -13.40
C ILE A 113 -4.49 30.42 -12.16
N GLY A 114 -4.29 31.17 -11.08
CA GLY A 114 -5.08 31.04 -9.83
C GLY A 114 -4.64 29.96 -8.85
N VAL A 115 -3.38 29.53 -8.86
CA VAL A 115 -2.87 28.53 -7.89
C VAL A 115 -2.61 29.22 -6.55
N THR A 116 -3.42 28.91 -5.54
CA THR A 116 -3.28 29.42 -4.16
C THR A 116 -2.34 28.56 -3.33
N SER A 117 -2.30 27.25 -3.59
CA SER A 117 -1.48 26.30 -2.84
C SER A 117 -0.76 25.32 -3.77
N VAL A 118 0.40 24.83 -3.32
CA VAL A 118 1.21 23.84 -4.01
C VAL A 118 1.66 22.75 -3.04
N TYR A 119 2.00 21.60 -3.59
CA TYR A 119 2.49 20.45 -2.84
C TYR A 119 4.02 20.35 -2.94
N ILE A 120 4.67 20.25 -1.79
CA ILE A 120 6.11 20.00 -1.67
C ILE A 120 6.37 18.72 -0.90
N THR A 121 7.63 18.28 -0.90
CA THR A 121 8.08 17.17 -0.06
C THR A 121 9.33 17.54 0.70
N ASP A 122 9.54 16.91 1.86
CA ASP A 122 10.71 17.17 2.71
C ASP A 122 12.04 16.86 2.01
N SER A 123 12.06 15.87 1.13
CA SER A 123 13.28 15.44 0.44
C SER A 123 13.38 15.87 -1.04
N GLY A 124 12.28 16.31 -1.65
CA GLY A 124 12.27 16.76 -3.03
C GLY A 124 12.74 18.20 -3.18
N ASP A 125 13.08 18.61 -4.40
CA ASP A 125 13.44 19.99 -4.75
C ASP A 125 12.42 20.62 -5.71
N ARG A 126 11.23 20.03 -5.85
CA ARG A 126 10.18 20.50 -6.75
C ARG A 126 8.87 20.72 -6.00
N TYR A 127 8.14 21.76 -6.42
CA TYR A 127 6.75 21.96 -6.04
C TYR A 127 5.81 21.49 -7.14
N HIS A 128 4.65 20.99 -6.75
CA HIS A 128 3.65 20.36 -7.62
C HIS A 128 2.30 21.04 -7.46
N ASN A 129 1.59 21.27 -8.56
CA ASN A 129 0.24 21.86 -8.54
C ASN A 129 -0.88 20.79 -8.45
N ASP A 130 -0.51 19.51 -8.48
CA ASP A 130 -1.44 18.38 -8.50
C ASP A 130 -0.84 17.22 -7.68
N LEU A 131 -1.60 16.74 -6.70
CA LEU A 131 -1.23 15.60 -5.87
C LEU A 131 -1.08 14.30 -6.69
N ASN A 132 -1.77 14.22 -7.83
CA ASN A 132 -1.69 13.09 -8.75
C ASN A 132 -0.56 13.20 -9.78
N CYS A 133 0.30 14.21 -9.68
CA CYS A 133 1.46 14.35 -10.56
C CYS A 133 2.32 13.07 -10.52
N SER A 134 2.66 12.52 -11.67
CA SER A 134 3.52 11.32 -11.78
C SER A 134 4.93 11.54 -11.21
N GLY A 135 5.40 12.79 -11.12
CA GLY A 135 6.65 13.12 -10.42
C GLY A 135 6.54 13.06 -8.88
N LEU A 136 5.32 13.04 -8.34
CA LEU A 136 5.03 12.92 -6.91
C LEU A 136 4.64 11.47 -6.56
N LYS A 137 3.76 10.86 -7.37
CA LYS A 137 3.26 9.50 -7.18
C LYS A 137 4.36 8.45 -7.41
N ARG A 138 4.37 7.41 -6.57
CA ARG A 138 5.20 6.21 -6.74
C ARG A 138 4.31 4.97 -6.79
N THR A 139 4.44 4.16 -7.84
CA THR A 139 3.85 2.82 -7.87
C THR A 139 4.83 1.87 -7.21
N ILE A 140 4.48 1.35 -6.03
CA ILE A 140 5.31 0.42 -5.26
C ILE A 140 4.89 -1.01 -5.59
N ILE A 141 5.86 -1.83 -5.99
CA ILE A 141 5.68 -3.25 -6.31
C ILE A 141 6.49 -4.05 -5.31
N THR A 142 5.92 -5.15 -4.80
CA THR A 142 6.61 -6.08 -3.89
C THR A 142 7.08 -7.28 -4.70
N ILE A 143 8.37 -7.59 -4.64
CA ILE A 143 8.99 -8.68 -5.39
C ILE A 143 9.96 -9.48 -4.49
N PRO A 144 10.26 -10.75 -4.80
CA PRO A 144 11.35 -11.48 -4.18
C PRO A 144 12.72 -10.80 -4.44
N ILE A 145 13.66 -10.89 -3.51
CA ILE A 145 14.98 -10.23 -3.66
C ILE A 145 15.76 -10.73 -4.89
N SER A 146 15.64 -12.00 -5.29
CA SER A 146 16.26 -12.53 -6.51
C SER A 146 15.74 -11.89 -7.80
N GLU A 147 14.54 -11.30 -7.77
CA GLU A 147 13.94 -10.63 -8.92
C GLU A 147 14.31 -9.14 -9.02
N THR A 148 15.14 -8.63 -8.09
CA THR A 148 15.58 -7.22 -8.12
C THR A 148 16.46 -6.89 -9.33
N GLY A 149 17.11 -7.90 -9.93
CA GLY A 149 18.00 -7.75 -11.07
C GLY A 149 19.24 -6.92 -10.69
N ASN A 150 19.54 -5.90 -11.50
CA ASN A 150 20.71 -5.01 -11.28
C ASN A 150 20.43 -3.84 -10.31
N ARG A 151 19.32 -3.87 -9.57
CA ARG A 151 18.99 -2.79 -8.63
C ARG A 151 19.86 -2.89 -7.38
N SER A 152 20.37 -1.75 -6.94
CA SER A 152 21.17 -1.70 -5.70
C SER A 152 20.29 -1.51 -4.47
N LEU A 153 20.79 -1.87 -3.28
CA LEU A 153 20.10 -1.62 -2.03
C LEU A 153 20.01 -0.11 -1.77
N CYS A 154 18.81 0.37 -1.44
CA CYS A 154 18.62 1.74 -0.99
C CYS A 154 19.53 2.08 0.20
N THR A 155 20.25 3.20 0.10
CA THR A 155 21.20 3.66 1.12
C THR A 155 20.55 3.91 2.48
N ARG A 156 19.33 4.46 2.52
CA ARG A 156 18.57 4.64 3.77
C ARG A 156 18.12 3.31 4.38
N CYS A 157 17.72 2.35 3.54
CA CYS A 157 17.39 1.00 4.03
C CYS A 157 18.64 0.30 4.57
N ASN A 158 19.78 0.43 3.90
CA ASN A 158 21.06 -0.10 4.36
C ASN A 158 21.50 0.49 5.71
N ALA A 159 21.25 1.79 5.93
CA ALA A 159 21.55 2.44 7.20
C ALA A 159 20.62 2.00 8.35
N LYS A 160 19.36 1.66 8.06
CA LYS A 160 18.36 1.20 9.04
C LYS A 160 18.48 -0.31 9.37
N GLU A 161 19.11 -1.09 8.50
CA GLU A 161 19.34 -2.52 8.71
C GLU A 161 20.53 -2.83 9.65
N LYS A 162 21.40 -1.85 9.88
CA LYS A 162 22.51 -1.92 10.85
C LYS A 162 22.08 -1.48 12.23
#